data_AF-A0A4P5YSR5-F1
#
_entry.id   AF-A0A4P5YSR5-F1
#
_cell.length_a   1.000
_cell.length_b   1.000
_cell.length_c   1.000
_cell.angle_alpha   90.00
_cell.angle_beta   90.00
_cell.angle_gamma   90.00
#
_symmetry.space_group_name_H-M   'P 1'
#
loop_
_entity.id
_entity.type
_entity.pdbx_description
1 polymer ?
#
loop_
_entity_poly.entity_id
_entity_poly.type
_entity_poly.pdbx_seq_one_letter_code
_entity_poly.pdbx_strand_id
1 'polypeptide(L)'
;MKSKVMKSAIISMAFLMLSTGVLYLFVSTQEIADASQEFKENAGKPQEFESGAFIETAFFAAVGAAYIPIGLWATITRHTSKVPYVLAIGGSLALIGLYVLSRTVDIPFVGQQNDIGFIDILSKVLQSGIIAVSAYIIISIRREKKASLLA
;
A
#
# COMPACT_ATOMS: atom_id res chain seq x y z
N MET A 1 13.14 -21.89 -18.17
CA MET A 1 11.73 -21.52 -17.90
C MET A 1 11.52 -20.81 -16.57
N LYS A 2 12.05 -21.31 -15.43
CA LYS A 2 11.93 -20.69 -14.09
C LYS A 2 12.36 -19.21 -13.99
N SER A 3 13.47 -18.81 -14.64
CA SER A 3 13.95 -17.41 -14.54
C SER A 3 13.04 -16.39 -15.22
N LYS A 4 12.33 -16.76 -16.30
CA LYS A 4 11.35 -15.89 -16.97
C LYS A 4 10.11 -15.69 -16.09
N VAL A 5 9.60 -16.76 -15.48
CA VAL A 5 8.45 -16.69 -14.57
C VAL A 5 8.78 -15.83 -13.35
N MET A 6 9.97 -15.97 -12.77
CA MET A 6 10.39 -15.16 -11.63
C MET A 6 10.53 -13.68 -11.99
N LYS A 7 11.15 -13.36 -13.14
CA LYS A 7 11.23 -11.97 -13.62
C LYS A 7 9.83 -11.37 -13.82
N SER A 8 8.91 -12.14 -14.42
CA SER A 8 7.52 -11.72 -14.60
C SER A 8 6.83 -11.45 -13.27
N ALA A 9 7.01 -12.33 -12.27
CA ALA A 9 6.44 -12.13 -10.93
C ALA A 9 6.96 -10.87 -10.26
N ILE A 10 8.27 -10.59 -10.34
CA ILE A 10 8.88 -9.37 -9.78
C ILE A 10 8.33 -8.12 -10.47
N ILE A 11 8.21 -8.13 -11.80
CA ILE A 11 7.63 -7.02 -12.57
C ILE A 11 6.16 -6.83 -12.20
N SER A 12 5.39 -7.91 -12.08
CA SER A 12 3.98 -7.87 -11.69
C SER A 12 3.81 -7.28 -10.30
N MET A 13 4.65 -7.68 -9.35
CA MET A 13 4.67 -7.10 -8.01
C MET A 13 4.99 -5.61 -8.06
N ALA A 14 6.01 -5.20 -8.80
CA ALA A 14 6.40 -3.79 -8.91
C ALA A 14 5.27 -2.95 -9.51
N PHE A 15 4.58 -3.47 -10.53
CA PHE A 15 3.40 -2.83 -11.09
C PHE A 15 2.29 -2.68 -10.05
N LEU A 16 1.96 -3.74 -9.30
CA LEU A 16 0.96 -3.66 -8.23
C LEU A 16 1.35 -2.64 -7.15
N MET A 17 2.63 -2.58 -6.78
CA MET A 17 3.12 -1.60 -5.82
C MET A 17 3.00 -0.17 -6.35
N LEU A 18 3.36 0.07 -7.62
CA LEU A 18 3.19 1.37 -8.26
C LEU A 18 1.71 1.77 -8.33
N SER A 19 0.82 0.87 -8.76
CA SER A 19 -0.61 1.13 -8.80
C SER A 19 -1.17 1.46 -7.41
N THR A 20 -0.75 0.73 -6.38
CA THR A 20 -1.15 1.00 -4.98
C THR A 20 -0.61 2.35 -4.50
N GLY A 21 0.65 2.66 -4.82
CA GLY A 21 1.27 3.93 -4.48
C GLY A 21 0.55 5.12 -5.11
N VAL A 22 0.26 5.05 -6.40
CA VAL A 22 -0.51 6.07 -7.13
C VAL A 22 -1.92 6.21 -6.56
N LEU A 23 -2.60 5.09 -6.27
CA LEU A 23 -3.94 5.12 -5.68
C LEU A 23 -3.94 5.83 -4.33
N TYR A 24 -2.96 5.59 -3.45
CA TYR A 24 -2.88 6.28 -2.17
C TYR A 24 -2.49 7.75 -2.25
N LEU A 25 -1.62 8.11 -3.19
CA LEU A 25 -1.34 9.52 -3.47
C LEU A 25 -2.58 10.22 -4.01
N PHE A 26 -3.36 9.55 -4.86
CA PHE A 26 -4.63 10.08 -5.36
C PHE A 26 -5.64 10.30 -4.23
N VAL A 27 -5.81 9.33 -3.32
CA VAL A 27 -6.64 9.51 -2.12
C VAL A 27 -6.18 10.73 -1.31
N SER A 28 -4.89 10.82 -1.02
CA SER A 28 -4.32 11.98 -0.31
C SER A 28 -4.63 13.32 -1.01
N THR A 29 -4.62 13.38 -2.34
CA THR A 29 -5.00 14.61 -3.06
C THR A 29 -6.50 14.93 -2.99
N GLN A 30 -7.36 13.91 -2.92
CA GLN A 30 -8.80 14.11 -2.74
C GLN A 30 -9.10 14.67 -1.34
N GLU A 31 -8.50 14.08 -0.30
CA GLU A 31 -8.65 14.57 1.08
C GLU A 31 -8.25 16.05 1.22
N ILE A 32 -7.16 16.47 0.56
CA ILE A 32 -6.74 17.88 0.53
C ILE A 32 -7.77 18.76 -0.18
N ALA A 33 -8.32 18.28 -1.31
CA ALA A 33 -9.31 19.03 -2.08
C ALA A 33 -10.59 19.23 -1.26
N ASP A 34 -11.07 18.17 -0.61
CA ASP A 34 -12.28 18.16 0.20
C ASP A 34 -12.11 19.07 1.42
N ALA A 35 -11.00 18.94 2.16
CA ALA A 35 -10.66 19.84 3.25
C ALA A 35 -10.62 21.30 2.77
N SER A 36 -9.97 21.58 1.63
CA SER A 36 -9.87 22.95 1.09
C SER A 36 -11.23 23.54 0.69
N GLN A 37 -12.17 22.71 0.25
CA GLN A 37 -13.52 23.14 -0.08
C GLN A 37 -14.31 23.45 1.20
N GLU A 38 -14.20 22.60 2.22
CA GLU A 38 -14.85 22.81 3.51
C GLU A 38 -14.36 24.10 4.19
N PHE A 39 -13.06 24.40 4.12
CA PHE A 39 -12.48 25.68 4.56
C PHE A 39 -13.08 26.88 3.83
N LYS A 40 -13.36 26.78 2.53
CA LYS A 40 -13.98 27.87 1.76
C LYS A 40 -15.45 28.04 2.09
N GLU A 41 -16.19 26.95 2.27
CA GLU A 41 -17.61 26.97 2.60
C GLU A 41 -17.87 27.49 4.02
N ASN A 42 -16.94 27.26 4.94
CA ASN A 42 -17.03 27.70 6.34
C ASN A 42 -16.19 28.94 6.68
N ALA A 43 -15.64 29.62 5.66
CA ALA A 43 -14.85 30.83 5.84
C ALA A 43 -15.62 31.88 6.65
N GLY A 44 -15.16 32.18 7.87
CA GLY A 44 -15.79 33.13 8.79
C GLY A 44 -16.52 32.52 9.99
N LYS A 45 -16.60 31.19 10.10
CA LYS A 45 -16.99 30.48 11.33
C LYS A 45 -15.75 29.98 12.07
N PRO A 46 -15.76 29.87 13.41
CA PRO A 46 -14.68 29.21 14.14
C PRO A 46 -14.62 27.74 13.70
N GLN A 47 -13.66 27.43 12.84
CA GLN A 47 -13.36 26.05 12.46
C GLN A 47 -12.40 25.46 13.47
N GLU A 48 -12.82 24.37 14.11
CA GLU A 48 -11.85 23.39 14.60
C GLU A 48 -11.17 22.82 13.35
N PHE A 49 -9.86 23.04 13.19
CA PHE A 49 -9.09 22.30 12.21
C PHE A 49 -9.31 20.82 12.50
N GLU A 50 -9.98 20.09 11.61
CA GLU A 50 -10.11 18.64 11.76
C GLU A 50 -8.71 18.02 11.64
N SER A 51 -8.08 17.81 12.80
CA SER A 51 -6.79 17.14 12.91
C SER A 51 -6.80 15.75 12.28
N GLY A 52 -7.99 15.13 12.13
CA GLY A 52 -8.20 13.85 11.46
C GLY A 52 -7.82 13.90 9.98
N ALA A 53 -8.41 14.81 9.21
CA ALA A 53 -8.18 14.92 7.76
C ALA A 53 -6.70 15.18 7.41
N PHE A 54 -6.00 15.99 8.21
CA PHE A 54 -4.57 16.23 8.02
C PHE A 54 -3.73 14.96 8.28
N ILE A 55 -4.04 14.21 9.34
CA ILE A 55 -3.34 12.96 9.67
C ILE A 55 -3.60 11.90 8.60
N GLU A 56 -4.85 11.76 8.14
CA GLU A 56 -5.24 10.82 7.09
C GLU A 56 -4.54 11.13 5.76
N THR A 57 -4.52 12.41 5.38
CA THR A 57 -3.78 12.90 4.21
C THR A 57 -2.30 12.55 4.30
N ALA A 58 -1.65 12.89 5.41
CA ALA A 58 -0.22 12.64 5.61
C ALA A 58 0.10 11.15 5.62
N PHE A 59 -0.78 10.33 6.21
CA PHE A 59 -0.67 8.89 6.25
C PHE A 59 -0.72 8.28 4.83
N PHE A 60 -1.75 8.59 4.05
CA PHE A 60 -1.87 8.06 2.70
C PHE A 60 -0.78 8.58 1.76
N ALA A 61 -0.36 9.84 1.91
CA ALA A 61 0.79 10.37 1.17
C ALA A 61 2.08 9.59 1.49
N ALA A 62 2.37 9.36 2.78
CA ALA A 62 3.55 8.64 3.22
C ALA A 62 3.54 7.19 2.74
N VAL A 63 2.40 6.51 2.85
CA VAL A 63 2.22 5.14 2.36
C VAL A 63 2.39 5.09 0.85
N GLY A 64 1.72 5.97 0.12
CA GLY A 64 1.79 6.03 -1.34
C GLY A 64 3.23 6.26 -1.82
N ALA A 65 3.93 7.20 -1.19
CA ALA A 65 5.34 7.50 -1.46
C ALA A 65 6.28 6.34 -1.10
N ALA A 66 5.96 5.51 -0.08
CA ALA A 66 6.78 4.37 0.31
C ALA A 66 6.64 3.16 -0.64
N TYR A 67 5.45 2.93 -1.21
CA TYR A 67 5.22 1.80 -2.11
C TYR A 67 6.06 1.86 -3.40
N ILE A 68 6.27 3.07 -3.93
CA ILE A 68 7.03 3.32 -5.16
C ILE A 68 8.50 2.85 -5.06
N PRO A 69 9.32 3.36 -4.12
CA PRO A 69 10.72 2.97 -3.99
C PRO A 69 10.88 1.51 -3.58
N ILE A 70 9.96 0.92 -2.80
CA ILE A 70 10.02 -0.51 -2.47
C ILE A 70 9.79 -1.37 -3.73
N GLY A 71 8.84 -0.99 -4.58
CA GLY A 71 8.61 -1.66 -5.87
C GLY A 71 9.83 -1.56 -6.80
N LEU A 72 10.44 -0.38 -6.90
CA LEU A 72 11.70 -0.19 -7.63
C LEU A 72 12.83 -1.05 -7.05
N TRP A 73 13.00 -1.04 -5.73
CA TRP A 73 14.02 -1.82 -5.05
C TRP A 73 13.89 -3.32 -5.35
N ALA A 74 12.67 -3.85 -5.35
CA ALA A 74 12.38 -5.23 -5.73
C ALA A 74 12.85 -5.56 -7.16
N THR A 75 12.70 -4.63 -8.11
CA THR A 75 13.16 -4.84 -9.50
C THR A 75 14.67 -4.76 -9.66
N ILE A 76 15.35 -3.95 -8.85
CA ILE A 76 16.81 -3.78 -8.88
C ILE A 76 17.49 -5.01 -8.24
N THR A 77 17.10 -5.38 -7.02
CA THR A 77 17.75 -6.50 -6.30
C THR A 77 17.30 -7.86 -6.77
N ARG A 78 16.14 -7.95 -7.44
CA ARG A 78 15.55 -9.19 -7.95
C ARG A 78 15.58 -10.30 -6.88
N HIS A 79 16.16 -11.46 -7.20
CA HIS A 79 16.21 -12.65 -6.35
C HIS A 79 17.28 -12.61 -5.25
N THR A 80 18.14 -11.58 -5.21
CA THR A 80 19.28 -11.55 -4.28
C THR A 80 18.83 -11.30 -2.84
N SER A 81 17.77 -10.51 -2.65
CA SER A 81 17.27 -10.13 -1.32
C SER A 81 15.80 -10.50 -1.13
N LYS A 82 15.46 -11.03 0.04
CA LYS A 82 14.06 -11.28 0.43
C LYS A 82 13.38 -10.04 1.02
N VAL A 83 14.17 -9.03 1.41
CA VAL A 83 13.72 -7.87 2.19
C VAL A 83 12.60 -7.08 1.52
N PRO A 84 12.69 -6.66 0.24
CA PRO A 84 11.61 -5.86 -0.36
C PRO A 84 10.26 -6.61 -0.38
N TYR A 85 10.30 -7.93 -0.56
CA TYR A 85 9.11 -8.79 -0.54
C TYR A 85 8.50 -8.92 0.86
N VAL A 86 9.33 -8.99 1.90
CA VAL A 86 8.86 -9.04 3.29
C VAL A 86 8.24 -7.71 3.70
N LEU A 87 8.87 -6.58 3.32
CA LEU A 87 8.30 -5.25 3.56
C LEU A 87 6.97 -5.06 2.85
N ALA A 88 6.86 -5.51 1.59
CA ALA A 88 5.62 -5.40 0.84
C ALA A 88 4.48 -6.22 1.48
N ILE A 89 4.76 -7.42 1.99
CA ILE A 89 3.78 -8.23 2.74
C ILE A 89 3.40 -7.53 4.05
N GLY A 90 4.40 -7.13 4.85
CA GLY A 90 4.19 -6.50 6.14
C GLY A 90 3.40 -5.20 6.04
N GLY A 91 3.78 -4.32 5.10
CA GLY A 91 3.07 -3.07 4.83
C GLY A 91 1.64 -3.30 4.38
N SER A 92 1.42 -4.23 3.44
CA SER A 92 0.08 -4.54 2.95
C SER A 92 -0.81 -5.13 4.05
N LEU A 93 -0.28 -6.05 4.87
CA LEU A 93 -1.03 -6.61 6.01
C LEU A 93 -1.33 -5.55 7.07
N ALA A 94 -0.40 -4.63 7.35
CA ALA A 94 -0.61 -3.54 8.28
C ALA A 94 -1.74 -2.61 7.81
N LEU A 95 -1.81 -2.30 6.51
CA LEU A 95 -2.87 -1.46 5.94
C LEU A 95 -4.24 -2.15 5.94
N ILE A 96 -4.29 -3.44 5.59
CA ILE A 96 -5.52 -4.22 5.72
C ILE A 96 -5.96 -4.26 7.18
N GLY A 97 -5.03 -4.52 8.10
CA GLY A 97 -5.31 -4.55 9.54
C GLY A 97 -5.85 -3.21 10.04
N LEU A 98 -5.21 -2.10 9.65
CA LEU A 98 -5.66 -0.75 10.01
C LEU A 98 -7.05 -0.45 9.47
N TYR A 99 -7.35 -0.86 8.23
CA TYR A 99 -8.68 -0.72 7.65
C TYR A 99 -9.74 -1.54 8.41
N VAL A 100 -9.43 -2.78 8.79
CA VAL A 100 -10.36 -3.60 9.59
C VAL A 100 -10.57 -2.96 10.97
N LEU A 101 -9.49 -2.46 11.58
CA LEU A 101 -9.54 -1.79 12.88
C LEU A 101 -10.38 -0.51 12.82
N SER A 102 -10.21 0.34 11.79
CA SER A 102 -11.02 1.55 11.66
C SER A 102 -12.51 1.28 11.43
N ARG A 103 -12.88 0.10 10.93
CA ARG A 103 -14.27 -0.32 10.74
C ARG A 103 -14.88 -1.03 11.95
N THR A 104 -14.05 -1.47 12.90
CA THR A 104 -14.50 -2.25 14.07
C THR A 104 -14.38 -1.48 15.38
N VAL A 105 -13.47 -0.50 15.41
CA VAL A 105 -13.24 0.42 16.52
C VAL A 105 -13.31 1.81 15.89
N ASP A 106 -14.07 2.73 16.49
CA ASP A 106 -14.07 4.14 16.09
C ASP A 106 -12.69 4.73 16.37
N ILE A 107 -11.77 4.55 15.43
CA ILE A 107 -10.40 5.05 15.50
C ILE A 107 -10.38 6.39 14.78
N PRO A 108 -10.05 7.50 15.46
CA PRO A 108 -10.12 8.86 14.92
C PRO A 108 -9.02 9.19 13.88
N PHE A 109 -8.37 8.18 13.30
CA PHE A 109 -7.19 8.35 12.45
C PHE A 109 -7.40 7.99 10.98
N VAL A 110 -8.37 7.14 10.64
CA VAL A 110 -8.62 6.69 9.25
C VAL A 110 -10.09 6.24 9.11
N GLY A 111 -10.83 6.70 8.10
CA GLY A 111 -12.11 6.08 7.74
C GLY A 111 -13.38 6.66 8.40
N GLN A 112 -13.47 7.99 8.54
CA GLN A 112 -14.73 8.67 8.93
C GLN A 112 -15.89 8.47 7.93
N GLN A 113 -15.62 7.92 6.74
CA GLN A 113 -16.65 7.57 5.76
C GLN A 113 -17.28 6.21 6.10
N ASN A 114 -18.53 6.22 6.56
CA ASN A 114 -19.31 5.01 6.91
C ASN A 114 -19.57 4.07 5.71
N ASP A 115 -19.33 4.49 4.48
CA ASP A 115 -19.54 3.68 3.28
C ASP A 115 -18.25 2.98 2.79
N ILE A 116 -18.42 1.75 2.31
CA ILE A 116 -17.36 1.02 1.61
C ILE A 116 -17.26 1.56 0.19
N GLY A 117 -16.28 2.43 -0.04
CA GLY A 117 -16.02 3.00 -1.35
C GLY A 117 -15.39 2.02 -2.34
N PHE A 118 -15.50 2.33 -3.63
CA PHE A 118 -14.80 1.59 -4.68
C PHE A 118 -13.27 1.57 -4.45
N ILE A 119 -12.70 2.70 -4.01
CA ILE A 119 -11.27 2.85 -3.68
C ILE A 119 -10.87 1.91 -2.53
N ASP A 120 -11.76 1.73 -1.55
CA ASP A 120 -11.53 0.83 -0.43
C ASP A 120 -11.42 -0.62 -0.89
N ILE A 121 -12.29 -1.07 -1.78
CA ILE A 121 -12.23 -2.43 -2.31
C ILE A 121 -11.00 -2.60 -3.20
N LEU A 122 -10.76 -1.63 -4.10
CA LEU A 122 -9.66 -1.68 -5.05
C LEU A 122 -8.30 -1.75 -4.35
N SER A 123 -8.07 -0.92 -3.32
CA SER A 123 -6.82 -0.94 -2.56
C SER A 123 -6.56 -2.30 -1.89
N LYS A 124 -7.59 -2.96 -1.37
CA LYS A 124 -7.50 -4.25 -0.67
C LYS A 124 -7.25 -5.40 -1.65
N VAL A 125 -7.84 -5.33 -2.84
CA VAL A 125 -7.55 -6.24 -3.96
C VAL A 125 -6.09 -6.10 -4.39
N LEU A 126 -5.60 -4.87 -4.58
CA LEU A 126 -4.20 -4.65 -4.94
C LEU A 126 -3.24 -5.18 -3.86
N GLN A 127 -3.53 -4.90 -2.58
CA GLN A 127 -2.73 -5.38 -1.45
C GLN A 127 -2.71 -6.90 -1.33
N SER A 128 -3.84 -7.57 -1.51
CA SER A 128 -3.89 -9.04 -1.52
C SER A 128 -3.07 -9.64 -2.68
N GLY A 129 -3.12 -9.00 -3.86
CA GLY A 129 -2.25 -9.33 -4.98
C GLY A 129 -0.76 -9.19 -4.64
N ILE A 130 -0.37 -8.10 -3.99
CA ILE A 130 1.01 -7.85 -3.54
C ILE A 130 1.46 -8.94 -2.57
N ILE A 131 0.61 -9.31 -1.60
CA ILE A 131 0.91 -10.36 -0.63
C ILE A 131 1.13 -11.70 -1.35
N ALA A 132 0.20 -12.09 -2.24
CA ALA A 132 0.27 -13.37 -2.94
C ALA A 132 1.53 -13.48 -3.82
N VAL A 133 1.80 -12.45 -4.63
CA VAL A 133 2.98 -12.44 -5.52
C VAL A 133 4.28 -12.39 -4.71
N SER A 134 4.34 -11.58 -3.65
CA SER A 134 5.53 -11.49 -2.79
C SER A 134 5.81 -12.81 -2.07
N ALA A 135 4.77 -13.48 -1.55
CA ALA A 135 4.90 -14.79 -0.92
C ALA A 135 5.43 -15.83 -1.92
N TYR A 136 4.89 -15.85 -3.14
CA TYR A 136 5.37 -16.72 -4.22
C TYR A 136 6.87 -16.48 -4.53
N ILE A 137 7.31 -15.22 -4.62
CA ILE A 137 8.71 -14.89 -4.87
C ILE A 137 9.60 -15.37 -3.73
N ILE A 138 9.23 -15.13 -2.47
CA ILE A 138 9.99 -15.57 -1.29
C ILE A 138 10.14 -17.10 -1.27
N ILE A 139 9.05 -17.83 -1.52
CA ILE A 139 9.06 -19.31 -1.58
C ILE A 139 9.99 -19.78 -2.71
N SER A 140 9.93 -19.13 -3.87
CA SER A 140 10.78 -19.46 -5.01
C SER A 140 12.27 -19.25 -4.70
N ILE A 141 12.65 -18.12 -4.08
CA ILE A 141 14.02 -17.85 -3.63
C ILE A 141 14.48 -18.90 -2.60
N ARG A 142 13.60 -19.30 -1.66
CA ARG A 142 13.92 -20.34 -0.67
C ARG A 142 14.19 -21.70 -1.33
N ARG A 143 13.41 -22.07 -2.34
CA ARG A 143 13.58 -23.34 -3.08
C ARG A 143 14.89 -23.36 -3.86
N GLU A 144 15.25 -22.25 -4.51
CA GLU A 144 16.50 -22.14 -5.26
C GLU A 144 17.73 -22.24 -4.34
N LYS A 145 17.74 -21.55 -3.20
CA LYS A 145 18.82 -21.66 -2.20
C LYS A 145 18.96 -23.08 -1.63
N LYS A 146 17.86 -23.81 -1.42
CA LYS A 146 17.94 -25.21 -0.97
C LYS A 146 18.52 -26.11 -2.05
N ALA A 147 18.12 -25.94 -3.30
CA ALA A 147 18.64 -26.75 -4.41
C ALA A 147 20.15 -26.54 -4.62
N SER A 148 20.65 -25.31 -4.47
CA SER A 148 22.10 -25.03 -4.59
C SER A 148 22.95 -25.57 -3.45
N LEU A 149 22.36 -25.90 -2.30
CA LEU A 149 23.08 -26.51 -1.17
C LEU A 149 23.14 -28.04 -1.27
N LEU A 150 22.33 -28.65 -2.14
CA LEU A 150 22.22 -30.09 -2.32
C LEU A 150 22.88 -30.59 -3.62
N ALA A 151 23.42 -29.67 -4.43
CA ALA A 151 24.13 -29.94 -5.67
C ALA A 151 25.63 -29.72 -5.47
#